data_AF-A0A6L9U2Z2-F1
#
_entry.id   AF-A0A6L9U2Z2-F1
#
_cell.length_a   1.000
_cell.length_b   1.000
_cell.length_c   1.000
_cell.angle_alpha   90.00
_cell.angle_beta   90.00
_cell.angle_gamma   90.00
#
_symmetry.space_group_name_H-M   'P 1'
#
loop_
_entity.id
_entity.type
_entity.pdbx_description
1 polymer ?
#
loop_
_entity_poly.entity_id
_entity_poly.type
_entity_poly.pdbx_seq_one_letter_code
_entity_poly.pdbx_strand_id
1 'polypeptide(L)'
;MLAAVGIVLAAGLSLPAGTITIEVNDLVPGVKDFRMQVIHKAKDEADWPFVAESGTLLCAKVLNQPMVYFVPEQTPEVSRAFALDTDLLGMSMVNLGMTNVLKSYESLETLLKRITPFVTMGRRLCAQPPGTSLSGSEL
;
A
#
# COMPACT_ATOMS: atom_id res chain seq x y z
N MET A 1 66.39 -5.57 -35.63
CA MET A 1 65.98 -4.28 -35.05
C MET A 1 64.49 -4.12 -35.25
N LEU A 2 63.83 -3.69 -34.17
CA LEU A 2 62.47 -3.17 -34.01
C LEU A 2 61.25 -4.08 -34.24
N ALA A 3 60.44 -4.09 -33.19
CA ALA A 3 59.16 -4.74 -32.96
C ALA A 3 57.98 -3.91 -33.47
N ALA A 4 56.80 -4.53 -33.59
CA ALA A 4 55.58 -3.99 -33.00
C ALA A 4 54.49 -5.08 -32.91
N VAL A 5 54.06 -5.30 -31.68
CA VAL A 5 52.90 -6.08 -31.22
C VAL A 5 51.64 -5.20 -31.33
N GLY A 6 50.48 -5.82 -31.58
CA GLY A 6 49.16 -5.18 -31.38
C GLY A 6 48.06 -6.11 -31.87
N ILE A 7 47.70 -7.15 -31.11
CA ILE A 7 46.66 -7.19 -30.06
C ILE A 7 45.28 -6.72 -30.58
N VAL A 8 44.38 -7.71 -30.57
CA VAL A 8 42.97 -7.78 -30.95
C VAL A 8 42.15 -6.63 -30.38
N LEU A 9 41.43 -5.89 -31.23
CA LEU A 9 40.38 -4.97 -30.79
C LEU A 9 39.06 -5.71 -30.56
N ALA A 10 38.72 -5.83 -29.27
CA ALA A 10 37.39 -5.74 -28.66
C ALA A 10 36.17 -6.23 -29.47
N ALA A 11 35.71 -7.43 -29.14
CA ALA A 11 34.30 -7.79 -29.31
C ALA A 11 33.47 -6.93 -28.34
N GLY A 12 32.90 -5.84 -28.85
CA GLY A 12 31.94 -5.03 -28.11
C GLY A 12 30.71 -5.86 -27.76
N LEU A 13 30.47 -6.07 -26.47
CA LEU A 13 29.21 -6.54 -25.93
C LEU A 13 28.11 -5.54 -26.31
N SER A 14 27.45 -5.82 -27.42
CA SER A 14 26.25 -5.12 -27.87
C SER A 14 25.09 -5.64 -27.03
N LEU A 15 24.95 -5.10 -25.82
CA LEU A 15 23.69 -5.16 -25.10
C LEU A 15 22.70 -4.32 -25.93
N PRO A 16 21.59 -4.89 -26.43
CA PRO A 16 20.53 -4.06 -26.96
C PRO A 16 20.12 -3.15 -25.82
N ALA A 17 20.18 -1.83 -26.04
CA ALA A 17 19.52 -0.85 -25.21
C ALA A 17 18.01 -1.04 -25.39
N GLY A 18 17.50 -2.18 -24.90
CA GLY A 18 16.11 -2.33 -24.60
C GLY A 18 15.81 -1.27 -23.56
N THR A 19 15.00 -0.30 -23.93
CA THR A 19 14.33 0.58 -22.99
C THR A 19 13.64 -0.33 -21.97
N ILE A 20 14.25 -0.50 -20.81
CA ILE A 20 13.56 -1.02 -19.64
C ILE A 20 12.58 0.10 -19.29
N THR A 21 11.39 0.05 -19.87
CA THR A 21 10.26 0.83 -19.38
C THR A 21 9.89 0.20 -18.05
N ILE A 22 10.65 0.54 -17.00
CA ILE A 22 10.14 0.41 -15.64
C ILE A 22 8.99 1.40 -15.64
N GLU A 23 7.77 0.93 -15.88
CA GLU A 23 6.59 1.75 -15.62
C GLU A 23 6.72 2.21 -14.17
N VAL A 24 6.81 3.52 -13.99
CA VAL A 24 7.07 4.21 -12.70
C VAL A 24 6.03 3.82 -11.63
N ASN A 25 4.95 3.15 -12.05
CA ASN A 25 3.82 2.68 -11.27
C ASN A 25 4.14 1.74 -10.10
N ASP A 26 5.13 0.86 -10.23
CA ASP A 26 5.31 -0.22 -9.25
C ASP A 26 6.30 0.11 -8.13
N LEU A 27 7.08 1.19 -8.27
CA LEU A 27 8.07 1.62 -7.26
C LEU A 27 7.47 2.64 -6.27
N VAL A 28 6.80 3.67 -6.78
CA VAL A 28 6.16 4.72 -5.98
C VAL A 28 4.80 5.05 -6.63
N PRO A 29 3.68 4.72 -5.98
CA PRO A 29 2.37 4.92 -6.56
C PRO A 29 2.04 6.41 -6.70
N GLY A 30 1.53 6.80 -7.86
CA GLY A 30 0.86 8.06 -8.09
C GLY A 30 -0.60 8.02 -7.65
N VAL A 31 -1.28 9.18 -7.67
CA VAL A 31 -2.69 9.30 -7.24
C VAL A 31 -3.62 8.34 -7.99
N LYS A 32 -3.35 8.07 -9.27
CA LYS A 32 -4.16 7.18 -10.11
C LYS A 32 -3.92 5.68 -9.85
N ASP A 33 -2.92 5.34 -9.04
CA ASP A 33 -2.56 3.96 -8.75
C ASP A 33 -3.25 3.41 -7.52
N PHE A 34 -3.86 4.30 -6.74
CA PHE A 34 -4.69 3.91 -5.62
C PHE A 34 -6.01 3.33 -6.12
N ARG A 35 -6.38 2.21 -5.51
CA ARG A 35 -7.73 1.68 -5.54
C ARG A 35 -8.39 2.06 -4.24
N MET A 36 -9.67 2.38 -4.29
CA MET A 36 -10.38 3.01 -3.18
C MET A 36 -11.69 2.29 -2.92
N GLN A 37 -12.03 2.15 -1.64
CA GLN A 37 -13.35 1.71 -1.21
C GLN A 37 -13.76 2.50 0.03
N VAL A 38 -14.93 3.12 -0.02
CA VAL A 38 -15.51 3.76 1.16
C VAL A 38 -16.09 2.68 2.07
N ILE A 39 -15.70 2.68 3.34
CA ILE A 39 -16.14 1.73 4.37
C ILE A 39 -16.83 2.47 5.52
N HIS A 40 -17.83 1.81 6.10
CA HIS A 40 -18.60 2.33 7.23
C HIS A 40 -18.73 1.26 8.28
N LYS A 41 -18.69 1.66 9.55
CA LYS A 41 -19.05 0.81 10.67
C LYS A 41 -20.49 0.35 10.52
N ALA A 42 -20.72 -0.96 10.56
CA ALA A 42 -22.09 -1.47 10.57
C ALA A 42 -22.76 -1.22 11.93
N LYS A 43 -24.10 -1.12 11.94
CA LYS A 43 -24.92 -0.73 13.11
C LYS A 43 -24.57 -1.50 14.40
N ASP A 44 -24.29 -2.79 14.28
CA ASP A 44 -24.00 -3.69 15.39
C ASP A 44 -22.57 -4.26 15.36
N GLU A 45 -21.65 -3.57 14.67
CA GLU A 45 -20.26 -4.01 14.54
C GLU A 45 -19.46 -3.69 15.81
N ALA A 46 -19.31 -4.71 16.67
CA ALA A 46 -18.54 -4.62 17.90
C ALA A 46 -17.02 -4.51 17.66
N ASP A 47 -16.52 -5.21 16.63
CA ASP A 47 -15.09 -5.37 16.35
C ASP A 47 -14.52 -4.29 15.41
N TRP A 48 -15.26 -3.21 15.14
CA TRP A 48 -14.78 -2.08 14.33
C TRP A 48 -13.53 -1.44 14.96
N PRO A 49 -12.35 -1.51 14.29
CA PRO A 49 -11.07 -1.12 14.88
C PRO A 49 -10.84 0.39 14.92
N PHE A 50 -11.54 1.17 14.12
CA PHE A 50 -11.24 2.59 13.93
C PHE A 50 -12.01 3.49 14.89
N VAL A 51 -11.43 4.63 15.24
CA VAL A 51 -12.13 5.65 16.03
C VAL A 51 -13.24 6.30 15.20
N ALA A 52 -12.94 6.64 13.94
CA ALA A 52 -13.93 7.17 13.00
C ALA A 52 -14.98 6.10 12.65
N GLU A 53 -16.24 6.51 12.44
CA GLU A 53 -17.32 5.60 12.04
C GLU A 53 -17.25 5.21 10.55
N SER A 54 -16.45 5.92 9.77
CA SER A 54 -16.31 5.74 8.33
C SER A 54 -14.94 6.24 7.85
N GLY A 55 -14.59 5.83 6.64
CA GLY A 55 -13.39 6.29 5.97
C GLY A 55 -13.17 5.58 4.64
N THR A 56 -12.04 5.86 4.02
CA THR A 56 -11.65 5.26 2.74
C THR A 56 -10.52 4.26 2.97
N LEU A 57 -10.75 3.02 2.56
CA LEU A 57 -9.70 2.02 2.41
C LEU A 57 -9.01 2.26 1.07
N LEU A 58 -7.70 2.45 1.11
CA LEU A 58 -6.85 2.64 -0.04
C LEU A 58 -5.95 1.42 -0.22
N CYS A 59 -5.68 1.04 -1.47
CA CYS A 59 -4.64 0.09 -1.78
C CYS A 59 -3.81 0.53 -2.98
N ALA A 60 -2.49 0.44 -2.86
CA ALA A 60 -1.56 0.62 -3.96
C ALA A 60 -0.45 -0.43 -3.87
N LYS A 61 0.18 -0.74 -5.01
CA LYS A 61 1.36 -1.59 -5.01
C LYS A 61 2.61 -0.74 -4.76
N VAL A 62 3.41 -1.13 -3.77
CA VAL A 62 4.72 -0.53 -3.49
C VAL A 62 5.75 -1.64 -3.59
N LEU A 63 6.74 -1.48 -4.47
CA LEU A 63 7.68 -2.56 -4.81
C LEU A 63 6.95 -3.86 -5.22
N ASN A 64 5.87 -3.72 -6.00
CA ASN A 64 4.99 -4.81 -6.42
C ASN A 64 4.28 -5.58 -5.27
N GLN A 65 4.30 -5.07 -4.03
CA GLN A 65 3.56 -5.61 -2.89
C GLN A 65 2.34 -4.74 -2.56
N PRO A 66 1.18 -5.33 -2.25
CA PRO A 66 -0.01 -4.56 -1.90
C PRO A 66 0.17 -3.90 -0.53
N MET A 67 0.13 -2.57 -0.50
CA MET A 67 0.10 -1.76 0.71
C MET A 67 -1.30 -1.20 0.91
N VAL A 68 -1.86 -1.47 2.10
CA VAL A 68 -3.22 -1.07 2.47
C VAL A 68 -3.17 0.11 3.44
N TYR A 69 -4.03 1.09 3.22
CA TYR A 69 -4.16 2.24 4.11
C TYR A 69 -5.61 2.51 4.45
N PHE A 70 -5.86 3.04 5.63
CA PHE A 70 -7.14 3.61 6.02
C PHE A 70 -7.02 5.12 6.18
N VAL A 71 -7.92 5.85 5.52
CA VAL A 71 -8.05 7.30 5.65
C VAL A 71 -9.38 7.58 6.36
N PRO A 72 -9.37 7.93 7.65
CA PRO A 72 -10.62 8.23 8.36
C PRO A 72 -11.34 9.43 7.72
N GLU A 73 -12.67 9.36 7.65
CA GLU A 73 -13.50 10.50 7.30
C GLU A 73 -13.42 11.55 8.42
N GLN A 74 -13.12 12.80 8.10
CA GLN A 74 -12.91 13.86 9.10
C GLN A 74 -13.46 15.22 8.67
N THR A 75 -13.88 16.01 9.67
CA THR A 75 -14.13 17.45 9.60
C THR A 75 -13.53 18.15 10.85
N PRO A 76 -12.58 19.12 10.75
CA PRO A 76 -11.77 19.53 9.61
C PRO A 76 -10.26 19.16 9.69
N GLU A 77 -9.75 18.90 8.47
CA GLU A 77 -8.41 19.17 7.92
C GLU A 77 -7.21 18.23 8.23
N VAL A 78 -6.98 17.35 7.25
CA VAL A 78 -5.82 16.47 6.99
C VAL A 78 -5.85 15.14 7.74
N SER A 79 -6.57 14.20 7.15
CA SER A 79 -6.50 12.78 7.49
C SER A 79 -5.26 12.16 6.87
N ARG A 80 -4.28 11.78 7.70
CA ARG A 80 -3.12 11.01 7.25
C ARG A 80 -3.55 9.57 7.01
N ALA A 81 -3.08 8.99 5.90
CA ALA A 81 -3.30 7.58 5.58
C ALA A 81 -2.58 6.71 6.62
N PHE A 82 -3.34 5.90 7.36
CA PHE A 82 -2.82 4.97 8.35
C PHE A 82 -2.58 3.62 7.68
N ALA A 83 -1.34 3.15 7.64
CA ALA A 83 -1.01 1.86 7.06
C ALA A 83 -1.65 0.72 7.87
N LEU A 84 -2.22 -0.27 7.21
CA LEU A 84 -2.77 -1.47 7.82
C LEU A 84 -1.97 -2.69 7.36
N ASP A 85 -1.40 -3.43 8.30
CA ASP A 85 -0.80 -4.73 8.04
C ASP A 85 -1.00 -5.69 9.23
N THR A 86 -0.88 -6.97 8.95
CA THR A 86 -0.79 -8.05 9.93
C THR A 86 0.60 -8.16 10.58
N ASP A 87 1.65 -7.63 9.95
CA ASP A 87 2.93 -7.36 10.59
C ASP A 87 2.81 -6.09 11.46
N LEU A 88 2.46 -6.30 12.74
CA LEU A 88 2.25 -5.19 13.67
C LEU A 88 3.52 -4.38 13.94
N LEU A 89 4.70 -4.99 13.83
CA LEU A 89 5.96 -4.26 14.03
C LEU A 89 6.18 -3.29 12.86
N GLY A 90 6.12 -3.78 11.62
CA GLY A 90 6.21 -2.96 10.43
C GLY A 90 5.13 -1.87 10.38
N MET A 91 3.88 -2.24 10.69
CA MET A 91 2.76 -1.30 10.80
C MET A 91 3.03 -0.19 11.83
N SER A 92 3.56 -0.54 13.00
CA SER A 92 3.88 0.45 14.05
C SER A 92 4.97 1.42 13.61
N MET A 93 5.99 0.94 12.87
CA MET A 93 7.08 1.77 12.38
C MET A 93 6.61 2.76 11.30
N VAL A 94 5.75 2.33 10.39
CA VAL A 94 5.20 3.19 9.33
C VAL A 94 4.27 4.25 9.91
N ASN A 95 3.49 3.90 10.93
CA ASN A 95 2.51 4.79 11.56
C ASN A 95 3.07 5.57 12.77
N LEU A 96 4.39 5.68 12.92
CA LEU A 96 4.99 6.41 14.05
C LEU A 96 4.45 7.84 14.14
N GLY A 97 3.98 8.20 15.34
CA GLY A 97 3.40 9.52 15.61
C GLY A 97 1.95 9.70 15.15
N MET A 98 1.32 8.67 14.58
CA MET A 98 -0.12 8.68 14.32
C MET A 98 -0.89 8.21 15.56
N THR A 99 -1.75 9.08 16.08
CA THR A 99 -2.59 8.81 17.24
C THR A 99 -4.07 8.90 16.83
N ASN A 100 -4.95 8.36 17.67
CA ASN A 100 -6.41 8.49 17.51
C ASN A 100 -7.01 7.92 16.20
N VAL A 101 -6.34 6.96 15.55
CA VAL A 101 -6.90 6.25 14.39
C VAL A 101 -7.56 4.93 14.79
N LEU A 102 -6.88 4.15 15.63
CA LEU A 102 -7.38 2.89 16.17
C LEU A 102 -8.03 3.12 17.53
N LYS A 103 -9.14 2.43 17.78
CA LYS A 103 -9.70 2.29 19.13
C LYS A 103 -8.71 1.57 20.03
N SER A 104 -8.86 1.76 21.34
CA SER A 104 -8.15 0.97 22.33
C SER A 104 -8.40 -0.53 22.14
N TYR A 105 -7.36 -1.31 22.40
CA TYR A 105 -7.36 -2.76 22.35
C TYR A 105 -6.58 -3.28 23.57
N GLU A 106 -7.05 -4.38 24.13
CA GLU A 106 -6.48 -4.96 25.36
C GLU A 106 -5.26 -5.84 25.06
N SER A 107 -5.12 -6.29 23.81
CA SER A 107 -4.01 -7.13 23.35
C SER A 107 -3.72 -6.95 21.87
N LEU A 108 -2.51 -7.30 21.44
CA LEU A 108 -2.13 -7.31 20.02
C LEU A 108 -2.97 -8.32 19.23
N GLU A 109 -3.39 -9.43 19.85
CA GLU A 109 -4.30 -10.40 19.25
C GLU A 109 -5.68 -9.78 18.97
N THR A 110 -6.22 -9.02 19.92
CA THR A 110 -7.47 -8.27 19.73
C THR A 110 -7.33 -7.28 18.58
N LEU A 111 -6.21 -6.57 18.50
CA LEU A 111 -5.94 -5.67 17.38
C LEU A 111 -5.91 -6.43 16.05
N LEU A 112 -5.13 -7.51 15.95
CA LEU A 112 -5.02 -8.33 14.74
C LEU A 112 -6.38 -8.81 14.28
N LYS A 113 -7.17 -9.42 15.18
CA LYS A 113 -8.52 -9.89 14.89
C LYS A 113 -9.38 -8.79 14.25
N ARG A 114 -9.31 -7.57 14.78
CA ARG A 114 -10.11 -6.44 14.28
C ARG A 114 -9.60 -5.87 12.95
N ILE A 115 -8.29 -5.83 12.70
CA ILE A 115 -7.74 -5.23 11.47
C ILE A 115 -7.62 -6.20 10.29
N THR A 116 -7.45 -7.51 10.54
CA THR A 116 -7.26 -8.51 9.48
C THR A 116 -8.34 -8.50 8.40
N PRO A 117 -9.64 -8.34 8.71
CA PRO A 117 -10.69 -8.23 7.69
C PRO A 117 -10.43 -7.06 6.73
N PHE A 118 -10.02 -5.89 7.24
CA PHE A 118 -9.74 -4.70 6.44
C PHE A 118 -8.44 -4.83 5.65
N VAL A 119 -7.40 -5.45 6.21
CA VAL A 119 -6.18 -5.80 5.46
C VAL A 119 -6.51 -6.73 4.29
N THR A 120 -7.34 -7.74 4.53
CA THR A 120 -7.76 -8.70 3.50
C THR A 120 -8.57 -8.02 2.40
N MET A 121 -9.55 -7.20 2.78
CA MET A 121 -10.36 -6.41 1.86
C MET A 121 -9.48 -5.47 1.02
N GLY A 122 -8.56 -4.75 1.65
CA GLY A 122 -7.63 -3.85 0.94
C GLY A 122 -6.71 -4.59 -0.02
N ARG A 123 -6.19 -5.76 0.36
CA ARG A 123 -5.38 -6.60 -0.55
C ARG A 123 -6.19 -7.07 -1.76
N ARG A 124 -7.46 -7.43 -1.59
CA ARG A 124 -8.38 -7.72 -2.71
C ARG A 124 -8.61 -6.51 -3.59
N LEU A 125 -8.73 -5.33 -2.99
CA LEU A 125 -8.86 -4.07 -3.72
C LEU A 125 -7.63 -3.80 -4.61
N CYS A 126 -6.41 -4.17 -4.20
CA CYS A 126 -5.21 -4.11 -5.06
C CYS A 126 -5.22 -5.12 -6.23
N ALA A 127 -6.07 -6.14 -6.22
CA ALA A 127 -6.23 -7.06 -7.35
C ALA A 127 -7.12 -6.44 -8.46
N GLN A 128 -7.78 -5.31 -8.18
CA GLN A 128 -8.55 -4.55 -9.16
C GLN A 128 -7.65 -3.68 -10.06
N PRO A 129 -8.15 -3.26 -11.23
CA PRO A 129 -7.46 -2.28 -12.08
C PRO A 129 -7.02 -1.01 -11.30
N PRO A 130 -5.90 -0.37 -11.66
CA PRO A 130 -5.51 0.92 -11.11
C PRO A 130 -6.64 1.95 -11.23
N GLY A 131 -6.82 2.77 -10.17
CA GLY A 131 -7.87 3.80 -10.14
C GLY A 131 -9.28 3.28 -9.87
N THR A 132 -9.47 1.97 -9.66
CA THR A 132 -10.78 1.43 -9.25
C THR A 132 -11.28 2.10 -7.98
N SER A 133 -12.50 2.62 -8.03
CA SER A 133 -13.21 3.17 -6.88
C SER A 133 -14.52 2.41 -6.72
N LEU A 134 -14.68 1.74 -5.58
CA LEU A 134 -15.89 0.99 -5.24
C LEU A 134 -16.71 1.75 -4.22
N SER A 135 -18.03 1.71 -4.36
CA SER A 135 -18.97 2.26 -3.40
C SER A 135 -19.71 1.13 -2.69
N GLY A 136 -19.65 1.08 -1.35
CA GLY A 136 -20.37 0.09 -0.56
C GLY A 136 -19.61 -1.24 -0.37
N SER A 137 -20.35 -2.33 -0.15
CA SER A 137 -19.82 -3.64 0.25
C SER A 137 -19.40 -4.55 -0.93
N GLU A 138 -19.00 -4.00 -2.07
CA GLU A 138 -18.86 -4.75 -3.33
C GLU A 138 -17.60 -5.67 -3.44
N LEU A 139 -17.02 -6.15 -2.32
CA LEU A 139 -15.86 -7.05 -2.28
C LEU A 139 -15.90 -8.12 -1.17
#